data_AF-A0A149V7Q8-F1
#
_entry.id   AF-A0A149V7Q8-F1
#
_cell.length_a   1.000
_cell.length_b   1.000
_cell.length_c   1.000
_cell.angle_alpha   90.00
_cell.angle_beta   90.00
_cell.angle_gamma   90.00
#
_symmetry.space_group_name_H-M   'P 1'
#
loop_
_entity.id
_entity.type
_entity.pdbx_description
1 polymer ?
#
loop_
_entity_poly.entity_id
_entity_poly.type
_entity_poly.pdbx_seq_one_letter_code
_entity_poly.pdbx_strand_id
1 'polypeptide(L)'
;ATAQGYGLDVWGRIVGVQRVLTISSENFLGFAEATDLTEQGFNTAPWYKGTATSSNVSLSDEGFRQLIYAKAMANITDGSVLSLNILLMALFAGQGDAWVEDHGDMSMTYVFNFIPTDAQVSIIQSSGVLPRPAGVAVSYAIRGHA
;
A
#
# COMPACT_ATOMS: atom_id res chain seq x y z
N ALA A 1 3.13 17.46 -16.06
CA ALA A 1 3.89 17.80 -14.84
C ALA A 1 5.39 17.76 -15.16
N THR A 2 6.19 18.72 -14.71
CA THR A 2 7.60 18.90 -15.15
C THR A 2 8.65 18.69 -14.06
N ALA A 3 8.26 18.58 -12.77
CA ALA A 3 9.19 18.35 -11.69
C ALA A 3 9.81 16.93 -11.75
N GLN A 4 11.13 16.87 -11.58
CA GLN A 4 11.97 15.68 -11.65
C GLN A 4 13.05 15.73 -10.55
N GLY A 5 13.59 14.56 -10.18
CA GLY A 5 14.67 14.44 -9.19
C GLY A 5 14.40 15.19 -7.87
N TYR A 6 15.33 16.04 -7.46
CA TYR A 6 15.27 16.78 -6.18
C TYR A 6 13.99 17.59 -6.01
N GLY A 7 13.51 18.27 -7.06
CA GLY A 7 12.30 19.09 -6.96
C GLY A 7 11.08 18.25 -6.61
N LEU A 8 11.02 17.01 -7.11
CA LEU A 8 9.97 16.05 -6.78
C LEU A 8 10.12 15.52 -5.35
N ASP A 9 11.35 15.34 -4.87
CA ASP A 9 11.65 14.90 -3.50
C ASP A 9 11.21 15.93 -2.45
N VAL A 10 11.29 17.23 -2.76
CA VAL A 10 10.73 18.29 -1.91
C VAL A 10 9.22 18.16 -1.79
N TRP A 11 8.51 17.94 -2.90
CA TRP A 11 7.06 17.69 -2.87
C TRP A 11 6.71 16.46 -2.03
N GLY A 12 7.46 15.37 -2.17
CA GLY A 12 7.32 14.18 -1.33
C GLY A 12 7.43 14.49 0.16
N ARG A 13 8.45 15.27 0.55
CA ARG A 13 8.63 15.68 1.95
C ARG A 13 7.46 16.53 2.47
N ILE A 14 6.89 17.39 1.64
CA ILE A 14 5.73 18.23 2.01
C ILE A 14 4.49 17.37 2.30
N VAL A 15 4.22 16.35 1.48
CA VAL A 15 3.05 15.47 1.67
C VAL A 15 3.31 14.32 2.66
N GLY A 16 4.58 14.10 3.04
CA GLY A 16 4.98 13.09 4.02
C GLY A 16 5.30 11.71 3.44
N VAL A 17 5.81 11.63 2.20
CA VAL A 17 6.34 10.38 1.61
C VAL A 17 7.78 10.54 1.13
N GLN A 18 8.48 9.41 1.03
CA GLN A 18 9.84 9.33 0.53
C GLN A 18 9.90 8.49 -0.75
N ARG A 19 10.90 8.77 -1.59
CA ARG A 19 11.14 8.04 -2.85
C ARG A 19 11.68 6.64 -2.61
N VAL A 20 12.51 6.50 -1.58
CA VAL A 20 13.12 5.23 -1.20
C VAL A 20 12.15 4.52 -0.28
N LEU A 21 11.63 3.38 -0.74
CA LEU A 21 10.77 2.52 0.02
C LEU A 21 11.57 1.34 0.56
N THR A 22 11.32 0.99 1.81
CA THR A 22 11.87 -0.22 2.41
C THR A 22 10.93 -1.38 2.08
N ILE A 23 11.44 -2.33 1.32
CA ILE A 23 10.73 -3.53 0.90
C ILE A 23 11.17 -4.68 1.81
N SER A 24 10.22 -5.35 2.44
CA SER A 24 10.44 -6.68 3.03
C SER A 24 10.54 -7.67 1.87
N SER A 25 11.71 -8.27 1.64
CA SER A 25 11.93 -9.17 0.50
C SER A 25 11.68 -10.64 0.81
N GLU A 26 11.25 -10.96 2.04
CA GLU A 26 11.09 -12.34 2.48
C GLU A 26 9.65 -12.58 2.91
N ASN A 27 9.01 -13.57 2.26
CA ASN A 27 7.76 -14.13 2.74
C ASN A 27 8.06 -15.08 3.91
N PHE A 28 7.24 -15.02 4.96
CA PHE A 28 7.38 -15.89 6.12
C PHE A 28 6.03 -16.52 6.49
N LEU A 29 6.11 -17.62 7.24
CA LEU A 29 4.93 -18.24 7.81
C LEU A 29 4.21 -17.25 8.73
N GLY A 30 2.90 -17.10 8.51
CA GLY A 30 2.04 -16.23 9.29
C GLY A 30 0.69 -16.84 9.59
N PHE A 31 -0.17 -16.04 10.22
CA PHE A 31 -1.52 -16.44 10.61
C PHE A 31 -2.55 -15.62 9.83
N ALA A 32 -3.74 -16.19 9.59
CA ALA A 32 -4.77 -15.54 8.78
C ALA A 32 -5.28 -14.21 9.38
N GLU A 33 -5.10 -14.03 10.69
CA GLU A 33 -5.45 -12.83 11.45
C GLU A 33 -4.46 -11.68 11.26
N ALA A 34 -3.31 -11.93 10.64
CA ALA A 34 -2.33 -10.89 10.38
C ALA A 34 -2.77 -9.97 9.24
N THR A 35 -2.56 -8.67 9.42
CA THR A 35 -2.82 -7.64 8.39
C THR A 35 -1.63 -7.44 7.46
N ASP A 36 -0.73 -8.43 7.36
CA ASP A 36 0.51 -8.39 6.58
C ASP A 36 0.38 -9.25 5.31
N LEU A 37 0.67 -8.67 4.14
CA LEU A 37 0.66 -9.31 2.83
C LEU A 37 1.92 -10.16 2.56
N THR A 38 2.95 -10.08 3.39
CA THR A 38 4.17 -10.90 3.30
C THR A 38 4.05 -12.24 4.02
N GLU A 39 2.96 -12.42 4.77
CA GLU A 39 2.66 -13.64 5.50
C GLU A 39 1.99 -14.70 4.60
N GLN A 40 2.43 -15.95 4.75
CA GLN A 40 1.93 -17.09 3.97
C GLN A 40 1.49 -18.23 4.90
N GLY A 41 0.59 -19.08 4.39
CA GLY A 41 0.03 -20.20 5.15
C GLY A 41 1.03 -21.30 5.50
N PHE A 42 0.55 -22.27 6.29
CA PHE A 42 1.36 -23.39 6.75
C PHE A 42 1.99 -24.16 5.57
N ASN A 43 3.26 -24.54 5.74
CA ASN A 43 4.03 -25.31 4.75
C ASN A 43 4.25 -24.61 3.40
N THR A 44 4.16 -23.27 3.34
CA THR A 44 4.44 -22.48 2.11
C THR A 44 5.65 -21.55 2.25
N ALA A 45 5.97 -21.10 3.46
CA ALA A 45 7.08 -20.18 3.72
C ALA A 45 7.87 -20.59 5.00
N PRO A 46 9.15 -20.18 5.12
CA PRO A 46 9.94 -20.44 6.31
C PRO A 46 9.43 -19.66 7.53
N TRP A 47 9.78 -20.12 8.74
CA TRP A 47 9.53 -19.38 9.98
C TRP A 47 10.27 -18.03 9.97
N TYR A 48 9.62 -16.99 10.51
CA TYR A 48 10.23 -15.67 10.68
C TYR A 48 11.50 -15.76 11.54
N LYS A 49 12.63 -15.25 11.02
CA LYS A 49 13.96 -15.40 11.65
C LYS A 49 14.30 -14.30 12.67
N GLY A 50 13.35 -13.42 13.01
CA GLY A 50 13.57 -12.31 13.94
C GLY A 50 14.12 -11.03 13.29
N THR A 51 14.64 -11.12 12.08
CA THR A 51 15.09 -9.98 11.26
C THR A 51 14.54 -10.11 9.85
N ALA A 52 13.68 -9.19 9.43
CA ALA A 52 13.28 -9.10 8.03
C ALA A 52 14.46 -8.61 7.17
N THR A 53 14.84 -9.38 6.16
CA THR A 53 15.74 -8.87 5.12
C THR A 53 15.01 -7.78 4.38
N SER A 54 15.44 -6.54 4.60
CA SER A 54 14.87 -5.38 3.93
C SER A 54 15.80 -4.90 2.84
N SER A 55 15.22 -4.62 1.67
CA SER A 55 15.90 -3.98 0.56
C SER A 55 15.30 -2.60 0.35
N ASN A 56 16.15 -1.63 0.02
CA ASN A 56 15.71 -0.29 -0.31
C ASN A 56 15.56 -0.17 -1.81
N VAL A 57 14.34 0.17 -2.26
CA VAL A 57 14.05 0.42 -3.68
C VAL A 57 13.70 1.88 -3.87
N SER A 58 14.39 2.53 -4.79
CA SER A 58 14.07 3.91 -5.21
C SER A 58 13.01 3.89 -6.30
N LEU A 59 11.90 4.59 -6.07
CA LEU A 59 10.88 4.80 -7.09
C LEU A 59 11.39 5.68 -8.23
N SER A 60 10.96 5.37 -9.45
CA SER A 60 11.12 6.26 -10.61
C SER A 60 10.38 7.58 -10.40
N ASP A 61 10.76 8.63 -11.12
CA ASP A 61 10.07 9.93 -11.03
C ASP A 61 8.57 9.83 -11.33
N GLU A 62 8.18 8.92 -12.23
CA GLU A 62 6.76 8.72 -12.53
C GLU A 62 6.02 8.05 -11.36
N GLY A 63 6.55 6.92 -10.87
CA GLY A 63 5.94 6.20 -9.74
C GLY A 63 5.92 7.05 -8.47
N PHE A 64 6.96 7.84 -8.23
CA PHE A 64 7.00 8.72 -7.07
C PHE A 64 6.01 9.88 -7.19
N ARG A 65 5.77 10.40 -8.39
CA ARG A 65 4.74 11.43 -8.61
C ARG A 65 3.33 10.89 -8.35
N GLN A 66 3.05 9.67 -8.79
CA GLN A 66 1.79 8.99 -8.46
C GLN A 66 1.62 8.83 -6.96
N LEU A 67 2.67 8.39 -6.25
CA LEU A 67 2.66 8.28 -4.79
C LEU A 67 2.40 9.62 -4.09
N ILE A 68 3.03 10.70 -4.56
CA ILE A 68 2.82 12.05 -4.01
C ILE A 68 1.38 12.49 -4.17
N TYR A 69 0.79 12.32 -5.36
CA TYR A 69 -0.61 12.70 -5.58
C TYR A 69 -1.54 11.88 -4.70
N ALA A 70 -1.36 10.55 -4.64
CA ALA A 70 -2.16 9.69 -3.79
C ALA A 70 -2.02 10.08 -2.31
N LYS A 71 -0.82 10.41 -1.84
CA LYS A 71 -0.61 10.86 -0.46
C LYS A 71 -1.24 12.22 -0.18
N ALA A 72 -1.17 13.15 -1.14
CA ALA A 72 -1.83 14.44 -1.02
C ALA A 72 -3.36 14.25 -0.87
N MET A 73 -3.97 13.37 -1.67
CA MET A 73 -5.39 13.01 -1.54
C MET A 73 -5.68 12.33 -0.20
N ALA A 74 -4.82 11.41 0.24
CA ALA A 74 -4.92 10.74 1.53
C ALA A 74 -4.95 11.73 2.71
N ASN A 75 -4.18 12.82 2.62
CA ASN A 75 -4.08 13.81 3.69
C ASN A 75 -5.33 14.72 3.79
N ILE A 76 -6.14 14.84 2.73
CA ILE A 76 -7.34 15.68 2.70
C ILE A 76 -8.65 14.88 2.60
N THR A 77 -8.56 13.54 2.63
CA THR A 77 -9.71 12.65 2.51
C THR A 77 -10.63 12.74 3.71
N ASP A 78 -11.93 12.56 3.47
CA ASP A 78 -12.95 12.39 4.50
C ASP A 78 -13.06 10.94 5.00
N GLY A 79 -12.31 10.02 4.38
CA GLY A 79 -12.32 8.60 4.72
C GLY A 79 -13.57 7.85 4.22
N SER A 80 -14.42 8.47 3.41
CA SER A 80 -15.58 7.79 2.82
C SER A 80 -15.15 6.76 1.77
N VAL A 81 -15.94 5.70 1.60
CA VAL A 81 -15.69 4.64 0.60
C VAL A 81 -15.49 5.23 -0.80
N LEU A 82 -16.25 6.27 -1.16
CA LEU A 82 -16.11 6.96 -2.43
C LEU A 82 -14.73 7.63 -2.58
N SER A 83 -14.32 8.41 -1.59
CA SER A 83 -13.01 9.09 -1.60
C SER A 83 -11.86 8.09 -1.61
N LEU A 84 -11.98 7.00 -0.86
CA LEU A 84 -10.97 5.94 -0.82
C LEU A 84 -10.87 5.20 -2.15
N ASN A 85 -11.99 4.92 -2.83
CA ASN A 85 -11.96 4.33 -4.17
C ASN A 85 -11.33 5.25 -5.21
N ILE A 86 -11.57 6.57 -5.14
CA ILE A 86 -10.89 7.55 -6.00
C ILE A 86 -9.37 7.52 -5.77
N LEU A 87 -8.95 7.42 -4.50
CA LEU A 87 -7.54 7.30 -4.13
C LEU A 87 -6.91 6.02 -4.70
N LEU A 88 -7.60 4.87 -4.58
CA LEU A 88 -7.14 3.60 -5.14
C LEU A 88 -6.99 3.67 -6.66
N MET A 89 -7.96 4.27 -7.35
CA MET A 89 -7.89 4.48 -8.79
C MET A 89 -6.69 5.34 -9.18
N ALA A 90 -6.36 6.38 -8.42
CA ALA A 90 -5.20 7.21 -8.71
C ALA A 90 -3.85 6.50 -8.46
N LEU A 91 -3.80 5.60 -7.48
CA LEU A 91 -2.57 4.90 -7.08
C LEU A 91 -2.29 3.67 -7.95
N PHE A 92 -3.33 2.92 -8.35
CA PHE A 92 -3.22 1.65 -9.07
C PHE A 92 -3.83 1.68 -10.48
N ALA A 93 -4.05 2.86 -11.05
CA ALA A 93 -4.53 3.02 -12.42
C ALA A 93 -3.75 2.13 -13.41
N GLY A 94 -4.46 1.27 -14.13
CA GLY A 94 -3.89 0.39 -15.16
C GLY A 94 -3.20 -0.88 -14.63
N GLN A 95 -3.24 -1.15 -13.33
CA GLN A 95 -2.62 -2.33 -12.71
C GLN A 95 -3.64 -3.45 -12.40
N GLY A 96 -4.92 -3.11 -12.31
CA GLY A 96 -6.02 -4.03 -12.03
C GLY A 96 -7.12 -3.33 -11.22
N ASP A 97 -8.16 -4.07 -10.88
CA ASP A 97 -9.26 -3.54 -10.07
C ASP A 97 -8.86 -3.49 -8.59
N ALA A 98 -9.15 -2.37 -7.94
CA ALA A 98 -9.00 -2.20 -6.50
C ALA A 98 -10.18 -1.42 -5.94
N TRP A 99 -10.74 -1.86 -4.82
CA TRP A 99 -11.87 -1.21 -4.16
C TRP A 99 -11.84 -1.39 -2.64
N VAL A 100 -12.65 -0.57 -1.96
CA VAL A 100 -12.94 -0.71 -0.54
C VAL A 100 -14.25 -1.48 -0.34
N GLU A 101 -14.22 -2.50 0.52
CA GLU A 101 -15.40 -3.14 1.09
C GLU A 101 -15.62 -2.62 2.51
N ASP A 102 -16.76 -1.97 2.74
CA ASP A 102 -17.24 -1.61 4.08
C ASP A 102 -18.13 -2.73 4.60
N HIS A 103 -17.83 -3.22 5.80
CA HIS A 103 -18.57 -4.32 6.43
C HIS A 103 -19.71 -3.81 7.33
N GLY A 104 -19.81 -2.50 7.58
CA GLY A 104 -20.84 -1.90 8.41
C GLY A 104 -20.67 -2.16 9.91
N ASP A 105 -19.54 -2.70 10.35
CA ASP A 105 -19.24 -3.11 11.73
C ASP A 105 -17.96 -2.45 12.29
N MET A 106 -17.67 -1.22 11.84
CA MET A 106 -16.40 -0.53 12.13
C MET A 106 -15.17 -1.32 11.62
N SER A 107 -15.34 -2.11 10.56
CA SER A 107 -14.23 -2.69 9.81
C SER A 107 -14.39 -2.48 8.31
N MET A 108 -13.26 -2.43 7.61
CA MET A 108 -13.21 -2.31 6.16
C MET A 108 -12.02 -3.09 5.60
N THR A 109 -12.16 -3.51 4.34
CA THR A 109 -11.12 -4.23 3.61
C THR A 109 -10.74 -3.46 2.35
N TYR A 110 -9.46 -3.21 2.15
CA TYR A 110 -8.92 -2.84 0.83
C TYR A 110 -8.72 -4.12 0.01
N VAL A 111 -9.47 -4.25 -1.07
CA VAL A 111 -9.42 -5.43 -1.94
C VAL A 111 -8.64 -5.08 -3.20
N PHE A 112 -7.64 -5.91 -3.52
CA PHE A 112 -6.85 -5.84 -4.74
C PHE A 112 -7.13 -7.10 -5.58
N ASN A 113 -7.64 -6.91 -6.79
CA ASN A 113 -7.91 -7.97 -7.76
C ASN A 113 -6.78 -8.11 -8.79
N PHE A 114 -5.55 -8.03 -8.31
CA PHE A 114 -4.33 -8.28 -9.05
C PHE A 114 -3.23 -8.67 -8.06
N ILE A 115 -2.14 -9.26 -8.54
CA ILE A 115 -0.99 -9.61 -7.71
C ILE A 115 -0.09 -8.37 -7.62
N PRO A 116 0.03 -7.71 -6.45
CA PRO A 116 0.90 -6.56 -6.30
C PRO A 116 2.36 -7.00 -6.36
N THR A 117 3.21 -6.20 -7.00
CA THR A 117 4.67 -6.34 -6.94
C THR A 117 5.20 -6.01 -5.54
N ASP A 118 6.39 -6.47 -5.16
CA ASP A 118 6.99 -6.18 -3.85
C ASP A 118 7.05 -4.66 -3.53
N ALA A 119 7.30 -3.83 -4.55
CA ALA A 119 7.28 -2.38 -4.41
C ALA A 119 5.88 -1.84 -4.09
N GLN A 120 4.83 -2.41 -4.70
CA GLN A 120 3.44 -2.05 -4.39
C GLN A 120 3.00 -2.55 -3.03
N VAL A 121 3.44 -3.74 -2.62
CA VAL A 121 3.22 -4.23 -1.24
C VAL A 121 3.82 -3.24 -0.24
N SER A 122 5.05 -2.77 -0.47
CA SER A 122 5.66 -1.71 0.36
C SER A 122 4.87 -0.39 0.33
N ILE A 123 4.28 -0.01 -0.81
CA ILE A 123 3.38 1.15 -0.88
C ILE A 123 2.13 0.91 -0.02
N ILE A 124 1.49 -0.25 -0.14
CA ILE A 124 0.26 -0.59 0.59
C ILE A 124 0.50 -0.59 2.11
N GLN A 125 1.62 -1.17 2.56
CA GLN A 125 1.87 -1.44 3.97
C GLN A 125 2.67 -0.33 4.67
N SER A 126 3.69 0.22 4.01
CA SER A 126 4.72 1.04 4.66
C SER A 126 4.69 2.51 4.28
N SER A 127 4.08 2.88 3.15
CA SER A 127 4.10 4.28 2.69
C SER A 127 3.12 5.20 3.46
N GLY A 128 2.15 4.63 4.17
CA GLY A 128 1.09 5.38 4.83
C GLY A 128 0.18 6.14 3.85
N VAL A 129 0.15 5.74 2.57
CA VAL A 129 -0.71 6.35 1.54
C VAL A 129 -2.16 5.94 1.66
N LEU A 130 -2.44 4.72 2.15
CA LEU A 130 -3.80 4.23 2.32
C LEU A 130 -4.35 4.71 3.68
N PRO A 131 -5.37 5.58 3.68
CA PRO A 131 -5.94 6.11 4.91
C PRO A 131 -6.59 5.02 5.75
N ARG A 132 -6.47 5.16 7.07
CA ARG A 132 -7.25 4.39 8.04
C ARG A 132 -8.22 5.33 8.75
N PRO A 133 -9.54 5.25 8.45
CA PRO A 133 -10.54 6.05 9.15
C PRO A 133 -10.49 5.81 10.67
N ALA A 134 -10.79 6.86 11.44
CA ALA A 134 -10.74 6.79 12.89
C ALA A 134 -11.76 5.78 13.44
N GLY A 135 -11.30 4.89 14.33
CA GLY A 135 -12.15 3.87 14.94
C GLY A 135 -12.48 2.68 14.04
N VAL A 136 -11.94 2.62 12.81
CA VAL A 136 -12.20 1.53 11.87
C VAL A 136 -11.00 0.57 11.80
N ALA A 137 -11.27 -0.73 11.87
CA ALA A 137 -10.30 -1.78 11.59
C ALA A 137 -10.08 -1.92 10.08
N VAL A 138 -8.83 -1.91 9.63
CA VAL A 138 -8.48 -2.02 8.21
C VAL A 138 -7.73 -3.32 7.98
N SER A 139 -8.18 -4.09 7.00
CA SER A 139 -7.48 -5.26 6.48
C SER A 139 -7.21 -5.10 4.97
N TYR A 140 -6.32 -5.93 4.45
CA TYR A 140 -5.97 -5.98 3.03
C TYR A 140 -6.26 -7.39 2.51
N ALA A 141 -6.86 -7.50 1.32
CA ALA A 141 -7.15 -8.78 0.69
C ALA A 141 -6.69 -8.80 -0.77
N ILE A 142 -5.97 -9.85 -1.15
CA ILE A 142 -5.59 -10.12 -2.54
C ILE A 142 -6.52 -11.22 -3.07
N ARG A 143 -7.40 -10.89 -4.00
CA ARG A 143 -8.39 -11.85 -4.57
C ARG A 143 -7.97 -12.46 -5.90
N GLY A 144 -6.79 -12.10 -6.43
CA GLY A 144 -6.25 -12.60 -7.70
C GLY A 144 -5.81 -14.07 -7.70
N HIS A 145 -6.27 -14.90 -6.75
CA HIS A 145 -5.99 -16.33 -6.70
C HIS A 145 -7.08 -17.10 -7.44
N ALA A 146 -6.70 -17.70 -8.57
CA ALA A 146 -7.26 -18.95 -9.08
C ALA A 146 -6.19 -20.04 -8.92
#